data_AF-A0A1R2BM41-F1
#
_entry.id   AF-A0A1R2BM41-F1
#
_cell.length_a   1.000
_cell.length_b   1.000
_cell.length_c   1.000
_cell.angle_alpha   90.00
_cell.angle_beta   90.00
_cell.angle_gamma   90.00
#
_symmetry.space_group_name_H-M   'P 1'
#
loop_
_entity.id
_entity.type
_entity.pdbx_description
1 polymer ?
#
loop_
_entity_poly.entity_id
_entity_poly.type
_entity_poly.pdbx_seq_one_letter_code
_entity_poly.pdbx_strand_id
1 'polypeptide(L)'
;MGDFVLDGKSKVKRIFPAIEEKISETGKIVLVGVQNGAVKAVAIAEKLKQKFKNLAQVNEISEQDSQAVLTIILSIPESQSMDLRT
;
A
#
# COMPACT_ATOMS: atom_id res chain seq x y z
N MET A 1 -13.51 -1.52 0.35
CA MET A 1 -12.08 -1.14 0.19
C MET A 1 -11.41 -2.30 -0.54
N GLY A 2 -10.61 -2.02 -1.57
CA GLY A 2 -9.93 -3.08 -2.33
C GLY A 2 -8.55 -3.32 -1.76
N ASP A 3 -8.36 -4.45 -1.08
CA ASP A 3 -7.09 -4.82 -0.48
C ASP A 3 -6.23 -5.55 -1.52
N PHE A 4 -4.95 -5.21 -1.60
CA PHE A 4 -4.01 -5.87 -2.50
C PHE A 4 -3.23 -6.94 -1.74
N VAL A 5 -3.61 -8.20 -1.95
CA VAL A 5 -2.90 -9.34 -1.37
C VAL A 5 -1.69 -9.70 -2.26
N LEU A 6 -0.53 -9.75 -1.62
CA LEU A 6 0.76 -10.01 -2.22
C LEU A 6 1.30 -11.33 -1.67
N ASP A 7 1.65 -12.22 -2.58
CA ASP A 7 2.24 -13.52 -2.29
C ASP A 7 3.58 -13.70 -3.06
N GLY A 8 4.18 -14.89 -2.95
CA GLY A 8 5.39 -15.24 -3.69
C GLY A 8 5.26 -15.16 -5.22
N LYS A 9 4.06 -15.28 -5.77
CA LYS A 9 3.77 -15.27 -7.22
C LYS A 9 3.41 -13.87 -7.75
N SER A 10 3.01 -12.94 -6.89
CA SER A 10 2.66 -11.57 -7.29
C SER A 10 3.82 -10.88 -8.02
N LYS A 11 3.56 -10.36 -9.21
CA LYS A 11 4.56 -9.63 -10.01
C LYS A 11 4.39 -8.13 -9.78
N VAL A 12 5.24 -7.54 -8.93
CA VAL A 12 5.21 -6.10 -8.56
C VAL A 12 5.07 -5.19 -9.78
N LYS A 13 5.85 -5.42 -10.85
CA LYS A 13 5.78 -4.61 -12.08
C LYS A 13 4.41 -4.60 -12.77
N ARG A 14 3.63 -5.68 -12.65
CA ARG A 14 2.29 -5.79 -13.26
C ARG A 14 1.20 -5.14 -12.42
N ILE A 15 1.30 -5.25 -11.10
CA ILE A 15 0.26 -4.80 -10.18
C ILE A 15 0.45 -3.35 -9.73
N PHE A 16 1.67 -2.83 -9.81
CA PHE A 16 1.99 -1.48 -9.36
C PHE A 16 1.14 -0.38 -10.04
N PRO A 17 0.89 -0.40 -11.36
CA PRO A 17 0.03 0.60 -12.00
C PRO A 17 -1.38 0.63 -11.43
N ALA A 18 -1.98 -0.54 -11.16
CA ALA A 18 -3.32 -0.63 -10.60
C ALA A 18 -3.38 -0.15 -9.14
N ILE A 19 -2.35 -0.43 -8.36
CA ILE A 19 -2.19 0.06 -6.98
C ILE A 19 -2.07 1.58 -6.96
N GLU A 20 -1.28 2.13 -7.88
CA GLU A 20 -1.06 3.56 -8.04
C GLU A 20 -2.31 4.31 -8.49
N GLU A 21 -3.03 3.78 -9.48
CA GLU A 21 -4.33 4.30 -9.88
C GLU A 21 -5.28 4.32 -8.69
N LYS A 22 -5.33 3.21 -7.94
CA LYS A 22 -6.24 3.07 -6.81
C LYS A 22 -5.99 4.10 -5.72
N ILE A 23 -4.75 4.28 -5.26
CA ILE A 23 -4.43 5.27 -4.22
C ILE A 23 -4.68 6.71 -4.71
N SER A 24 -4.56 6.97 -6.02
CA SER A 24 -4.88 8.28 -6.61
C SER A 24 -6.39 8.55 -6.61
N GLU A 25 -7.20 7.52 -6.83
CA GLU A 25 -8.67 7.63 -6.81
C GLU A 25 -9.25 7.70 -5.40
N THR A 26 -8.79 6.84 -4.49
CA THR A 26 -9.40 6.66 -3.17
C THR A 26 -8.69 7.40 -2.05
N GLY A 27 -7.47 7.90 -2.31
CA GLY A 27 -6.61 8.49 -1.28
C GLY A 27 -6.15 7.50 -0.21
N LYS A 28 -6.50 6.22 -0.31
CA LYS A 28 -6.14 5.18 0.67
C LYS A 28 -6.06 3.80 0.02
N ILE A 29 -5.02 3.05 0.37
CA ILE A 29 -4.80 1.68 -0.09
C ILE A 29 -4.30 0.79 1.05
N VAL A 30 -4.62 -0.49 0.97
CA VAL A 30 -4.15 -1.52 1.89
C VAL A 30 -3.39 -2.58 1.09
N LEU A 31 -2.16 -2.85 1.49
CA LEU A 31 -1.30 -3.89 0.94
C LEU A 31 -1.15 -4.99 1.99
N VAL A 32 -1.48 -6.22 1.65
CA VAL A 32 -1.37 -7.37 2.55
C VAL A 32 -0.30 -8.31 1.99
N GLY A 33 0.85 -8.39 2.63
CA GLY A 33 1.93 -9.28 2.26
C GLY A 33 1.94 -10.54 3.11
N VAL A 34 1.81 -11.71 2.49
CA VAL A 34 1.87 -13.01 3.17
C VAL A 34 3.20 -13.70 2.84
N GLN A 35 3.92 -14.17 3.86
CA GLN A 35 5.25 -14.81 3.71
C GLN A 35 6.20 -13.95 2.83
N ASN A 36 6.68 -14.50 1.70
CA ASN A 36 7.55 -13.81 0.72
C ASN A 36 6.89 -12.60 0.03
N GLY A 37 5.57 -12.42 0.19
CA GLY A 37 4.83 -11.25 -0.26
C GLY A 37 5.05 -9.99 0.60
N ALA A 38 5.48 -10.12 1.86
CA ALA A 38 5.76 -8.99 2.75
C ALA A 38 6.83 -8.05 2.18
N VAL A 39 7.93 -8.60 1.67
CA VAL A 39 9.00 -7.83 1.02
C VAL A 39 8.47 -7.04 -0.19
N LYS A 40 7.52 -7.61 -0.92
CA LYS A 40 6.88 -6.94 -2.07
C LYS A 40 5.95 -5.81 -1.63
N ALA A 41 5.20 -6.01 -0.55
CA ALA A 41 4.34 -4.99 0.05
C ALA A 41 5.17 -3.76 0.43
N VAL A 42 6.30 -3.97 1.12
CA VAL A 42 7.24 -2.91 1.51
C VAL A 42 7.81 -2.21 0.27
N ALA A 43 8.28 -2.97 -0.73
CA ALA A 43 8.84 -2.38 -1.95
C ALA A 43 7.83 -1.52 -2.72
N ILE A 44 6.55 -1.91 -2.72
CA ILE A 44 5.47 -1.10 -3.33
C ILE A 44 5.21 0.15 -2.49
N ALA A 45 5.12 0.02 -1.17
CA ALA A 45 4.88 1.14 -0.28
C ALA A 45 5.96 2.22 -0.38
N GLU A 46 7.24 1.82 -0.42
CA GLU A 46 8.37 2.74 -0.61
C GLU A 46 8.30 3.46 -1.96
N LYS A 47 7.95 2.75 -3.04
CA LYS A 47 7.75 3.39 -4.35
C LYS A 47 6.59 4.38 -4.36
N LEU A 48 5.48 4.06 -3.70
CA LEU A 48 4.36 4.97 -3.57
C LEU A 48 4.75 6.21 -2.76
N LYS A 49 5.46 6.06 -1.64
CA LYS A 49 5.98 7.18 -0.85
C LYS A 49 6.91 8.11 -1.64
N GLN A 50 7.74 7.55 -2.52
CA GLN A 50 8.59 8.36 -3.39
C GLN A 50 7.78 9.20 -4.39
N LYS A 51 6.64 8.69 -4.86
CA LYS A 51 5.79 9.36 -5.86
C LYS A 51 4.79 10.33 -5.23
N PHE A 52 4.19 9.95 -4.10
CA PHE A 52 3.27 10.76 -3.33
C PHE A 52 4.03 11.32 -2.13
N LYS A 53 4.48 12.58 -2.24
CA LYS A 53 5.45 13.21 -1.33
C LYS A 53 5.05 13.28 0.16
N ASN A 54 3.88 12.80 0.58
CA ASN A 54 3.39 12.85 1.96
C ASN A 54 2.41 11.71 2.30
N LEU A 55 2.69 10.46 1.91
CA LEU A 55 1.83 9.34 2.35
C LEU A 55 2.03 9.01 3.83
N ALA A 56 0.94 9.03 4.58
CA ALA A 56 0.88 8.39 5.88
C ALA A 56 0.93 6.87 5.69
N GLN A 57 1.75 6.19 6.49
CA GLN A 57 1.89 4.73 6.44
C GLN A 57 1.68 4.16 7.84
N VAL A 58 0.83 3.15 7.94
CA VAL A 58 0.67 2.31 9.13
C VAL A 58 1.04 0.88 8.76
N ASN A 59 1.94 0.28 9.53
CA ASN A 59 2.32 -1.12 9.37
C ASN A 59 1.75 -1.91 10.54
N GLU A 60 1.10 -3.01 10.23
CA GLU A 60 0.62 -3.98 11.20
C GLU A 60 1.19 -5.35 10.85
N ILE A 61 1.74 -6.02 11.85
CA ILE A 61 2.23 -7.40 11.72
C ILE A 61 1.31 -8.25 12.58
N SER A 62 0.69 -9.24 11.96
CA SER A 62 -0.16 -10.21 12.64
C SER A 62 0.29 -11.62 12.28
N GLU A 63 0.08 -12.55 13.20
CA GLU A 63 0.25 -13.98 12.95
C GLU A 63 -1.13 -14.58 12.67
N GLN A 64 -1.30 -15.15 11.48
CA GLN A 64 -2.54 -15.80 11.06
C GLN A 64 -2.21 -17.21 10.57
N ASP A 65 -2.84 -18.23 11.16
CA ASP A 65 -2.63 -19.64 10.79
C ASP A 65 -1.14 -20.06 10.77
N SER A 66 -0.37 -19.63 11.78
CA SER A 66 1.09 -19.82 11.89
C SER A 66 1.92 -19.18 10.76
N GLN A 67 1.36 -18.19 10.07
CA GLN A 67 2.06 -17.40 9.05
C GLN A 67 2.08 -15.92 9.45
N ALA A 68 3.24 -15.29 9.30
CA ALA A 68 3.36 -13.85 9.46
C ALA A 68 2.70 -13.13 8.27
N VAL A 69 1.77 -12.23 8.57
CA VAL A 69 1.08 -11.36 7.63
C VAL A 69 1.48 -9.92 7.93
N LEU A 70 1.99 -9.23 6.91
CA LEU A 70 2.32 -7.82 6.96
C LEU A 70 1.24 -7.01 6.25
N THR A 71 0.50 -6.20 6.99
CA THR A 71 -0.47 -5.27 6.44
C THR A 71 0.12 -3.86 6.44
N ILE A 72 0.18 -3.23 5.27
CA ILE A 72 0.64 -1.86 5.09
C ILE A 72 -0.54 -1.03 4.59
N ILE A 73 -0.95 -0.05 5.38
CA ILE A 73 -1.98 0.90 5.04
C ILE A 73 -1.29 2.19 4.63
N LEU A 74 -1.56 2.67 3.42
CA LEU A 74 -1.07 3.96 2.93
C LEU A 74 -2.26 4.87 2.68
N SER A 75 -2.17 6.12 3.13
CA SER A 75 -3.20 7.12 2.91
C SER A 75 -2.61 8.50 2.65
N ILE A 76 -3.27 9.26 1.77
CA ILE A 76 -3.02 10.68 1.56
C ILE A 76 -3.71 11.42 2.72
N PRO A 77 -2.98 12.15 3.57
CA PRO A 77 -3.56 12.86 4.70
C PRO A 77 -4.50 13.99 4.24
N GLU A 78 -5.66 14.12 4.90
CA GLU A 78 -6.69 15.12 4.59
C GLU A 78 -6.17 16.57 4.68
N SER A 79 -5.12 16.82 5.48
CA SER A 79 -4.50 18.14 5.64
C SER A 79 -3.91 18.76 4.36
N GLN A 80 -3.97 18.09 3.21
CA GLN A 80 -3.63 18.66 1.89
C GLN A 80 -4.76 18.61 0.86
N SER A 81 -5.97 18.18 1.24
CA SER A 81 -7.16 18.26 0.38
C SER A 81 -7.76 19.67 0.32
N MET A 82 -7.22 20.62 1.10
CA MET A 82 -7.78 21.96 1.29
C MET A 82 -7.03 23.08 0.52
N ASP A 83 -5.94 22.76 -0.19
CA ASP A 83 -5.09 23.76 -0.89
C ASP A 83 -5.19 23.71 -2.43
N LEU A 84 -6.24 23.09 -2.99
CA LEU A 84 -6.49 23.07 -4.45
C LEU A 84 -7.78 23.78 -4.86
N ARG A 85 -8.38 24.56 -3.95
CA ARG A 85 -9.54 25.42 -4.23
C ARG A 85 -9.33 26.82 -3.68
N THR A 86 -8.40 27.59 -4.21
CA THR A 86 -8.52 29.06 -4.26
C THR A 86 -7.73 29.60 -5.45
#